data_AF-A0A929I420-F1
#
_entry.id   AF-A0A929I420-F1
#
_cell.length_a   1.000
_cell.length_b   1.000
_cell.length_c   1.000
_cell.angle_alpha   90.00
_cell.angle_beta   90.00
_cell.angle_gamma   90.00
#
_symmetry.space_group_name_H-M   'P 1'
#
loop_
_entity.id
_entity.type
_entity.pdbx_description
1 polymer ?
#
loop_
_entity_poly.entity_id
_entity_poly.type
_entity_poly.pdbx_seq_one_letter_code
_entity_poly.pdbx_strand_id
1 'polypeptide(L)' 'MIVIESAGITDRGKKRQGNEDALFLEDTLGLYVVADGMGGHLAGEVASRLVVETVGDYIKSYKK' A
#
# COMPACT_ATOMS: atom_id res chain seq x y z
N MET A 1 14.97 10.28 -20.60
CA MET A 1 13.81 10.30 -19.67
C MET A 1 13.70 8.89 -19.12
N ILE A 2 13.74 8.71 -17.80
CA ILE A 2 13.68 7.37 -17.20
C ILE A 2 12.20 7.01 -17.07
N VAL A 3 11.82 5.87 -17.64
CA VAL A 3 10.51 5.26 -17.43
C VAL A 3 10.70 4.21 -16.34
N ILE A 4 9.86 4.25 -15.31
CA ILE A 4 9.80 3.20 -14.28
C ILE A 4 8.53 2.40 -14.55
N GLU A 5 8.66 1.09 -14.52
CA GLU A 5 7.52 0.16 -14.46
C GLU A 5 7.63 -0.58 -13.12
N SER A 6 6.52 -0.65 -12.39
CA SER A 6 6.47 -1.35 -11.10
C SER A 6 5.40 -2.43 -11.07
N ALA A 7 5.60 -3.42 -10.18
CA ALA A 7 4.65 -4.47 -9.90
C ALA A 7 4.67 -4.79 -8.40
N GLY A 8 3.51 -5.16 -7.86
CA GLY A 8 3.32 -5.48 -6.45
C GLY A 8 2.53 -6.76 -6.29
N ILE A 9 2.97 -7.60 -5.36
CA ILE A 9 2.27 -8.81 -4.94
C ILE A 9 2.41 -8.94 -3.43
N THR A 10 1.35 -9.36 -2.77
CA THR A 10 1.38 -9.71 -1.35
C THR A 10 0.69 -11.05 -1.15
N ASP A 11 1.11 -11.78 -0.12
CA ASP A 11 0.59 -13.09 0.25
C ASP A 11 0.40 -13.13 1.77
N ARG A 12 -0.70 -13.73 2.21
CA ARG A 12 -1.00 -13.92 3.63
C ARG A 12 0.06 -14.76 4.37
N GLY A 13 0.79 -15.58 3.63
CA GLY A 13 1.62 -16.63 4.15
C GLY A 13 0.82 -17.82 4.67
N LYS A 14 1.53 -18.72 5.34
CA LYS A 14 1.03 -20.05 5.72
C LYS A 14 0.34 -20.13 7.08
N LYS A 15 0.41 -19.06 7.90
CA LYS A 15 0.01 -19.10 9.32
C LYS A 15 -1.18 -18.22 9.67
N ARG A 16 -1.27 -17.01 9.11
CA ARG A 16 -2.33 -16.06 9.45
C ARG A 16 -3.63 -16.39 8.70
N GLN A 17 -4.76 -15.92 9.24
CA GLN A 17 -6.08 -16.07 8.60
C GLN A 17 -6.41 -14.92 7.64
N GLY A 18 -5.90 -13.73 7.89
CA GLY A 18 -6.00 -12.56 7.00
C GLY A 18 -4.63 -12.02 6.61
N ASN A 19 -4.59 -11.30 5.50
CA ASN A 19 -3.44 -10.52 5.09
C ASN A 19 -3.68 -9.05 5.50
N GLU A 20 -2.81 -8.51 6.35
CA GLU A 20 -2.92 -7.13 6.81
C GLU A 20 -1.93 -6.22 6.08
N ASP A 21 -1.24 -6.73 5.05
CA ASP A 21 -0.36 -5.95 4.18
C ASP A 21 -1.17 -5.19 3.11
N ALA A 22 -0.77 -3.96 2.82
CA ALA A 22 -1.30 -3.16 1.71
C ALA A 22 -0.18 -2.55 0.87
N LEU A 23 -0.45 -2.41 -0.44
CA LEU A 23 0.48 -1.86 -1.43
C LEU A 23 -0.20 -0.72 -2.20
N PHE A 24 0.57 0.31 -2.54
CA PHE A 24 0.18 1.35 -3.50
C PHE A 24 1.36 1.64 -4.43
N LEU A 25 1.12 1.60 -5.74
CA LEU A 25 2.14 1.80 -6.77
C LEU A 25 1.58 2.78 -7.80
N GLU A 26 2.33 3.84 -8.09
CA GLU A 26 1.97 4.82 -9.11
C GLU A 26 3.23 5.36 -9.80
N ASP A 27 3.57 4.73 -10.93
CA ASP A 27 4.77 5.03 -11.72
C ASP A 27 4.80 6.50 -12.18
N THR A 28 3.63 7.07 -12.51
CA THR A 28 3.54 8.47 -12.97
C THR A 28 3.89 9.47 -11.87
N LEU A 29 3.64 9.12 -10.61
CA LEU A 29 4.02 9.91 -9.46
C LEU A 29 5.43 9.57 -8.96
N GLY A 30 5.99 8.44 -9.38
CA GLY A 30 7.20 7.87 -8.77
C GLY A 30 6.97 7.54 -7.29
N LEU A 31 5.75 7.14 -6.92
CA LEU A 31 5.34 6.88 -5.55
C LEU A 31 5.01 5.40 -5.36
N TYR A 32 5.66 4.79 -4.37
CA TYR A 32 5.47 3.39 -4.01
C TYR A 32 5.40 3.27 -2.49
N VAL A 33 4.38 2.60 -1.98
CA VAL A 33 4.12 2.47 -0.54
C VAL A 33 3.81 1.01 -0.21
N VAL A 34 4.38 0.55 0.90
CA VAL A 34 4.08 -0.75 1.52
C VAL A 34 3.75 -0.49 2.98
N ALA A 35 2.66 -1.06 3.47
CA ALA A 35 2.25 -0.96 4.87
C ALA A 35 1.91 -2.35 5.43
N ASP A 36 2.58 -2.74 6.52
CA ASP A 36 2.25 -3.93 7.34
C ASP A 36 1.28 -3.49 8.44
N GLY A 37 0.04 -3.94 8.35
CA GLY A 37 -1.02 -3.64 9.29
C GLY A 37 -0.91 -4.50 10.55
N MET A 38 -1.20 -3.90 11.70
CA MET A 38 -1.32 -4.63 12.97
C MET A 38 -2.63 -4.29 13.68
N GLY A 39 -3.36 -5.31 14.13
CA GLY A 39 -4.59 -5.12 14.90
C GLY A 39 -5.27 -6.42 15.28
N GLY A 40 -6.12 -6.39 16.31
CA GLY A 40 -7.02 -7.52 16.60
C GLY A 40 -8.25 -7.50 15.67
N HIS A 41 -8.91 -8.64 15.48
CA HIS A 41 -10.17 -8.75 14.72
C HIS A 41 -10.13 -8.12 13.30
N LEU A 42 -9.03 -8.31 12.55
CA LEU A 42 -8.85 -7.76 11.19
C LEU A 42 -8.74 -6.22 11.12
N ALA A 43 -8.47 -5.54 12.24
CA ALA A 43 -8.26 -4.09 12.23
C ALA A 43 -6.95 -3.67 11.52
N GLY A 44 -5.97 -4.56 11.39
CA GLY A 44 -4.71 -4.24 10.71
C GLY A 44 -4.90 -4.02 9.21
N GLU A 45 -5.80 -4.75 8.56
CA GLU A 45 -6.15 -4.53 7.14
C GLU A 45 -6.68 -3.11 6.91
N VAL A 46 -7.56 -2.63 7.80
CA VAL A 46 -8.11 -1.26 7.71
C VAL A 46 -6.99 -0.24 7.89
N ALA A 47 -6.10 -0.47 8.87
CA ALA A 47 -5.00 0.45 9.16
C ALA A 47 -4.00 0.55 8.00
N SER A 48 -3.54 -0.56 7.44
CA SER A 48 -2.58 -0.56 6.33
C SER A 48 -3.18 0.03 5.06
N ARG A 49 -4.46 -0.29 4.77
CA ARG A 49 -5.18 0.29 3.63
C ARG A 49 -5.33 1.80 3.75
N LEU A 50 -5.71 2.29 4.93
CA LEU A 50 -5.81 3.72 5.20
C LEU A 50 -4.48 4.44 4.95
N VAL A 51 -3.36 3.85 5.36
CA VAL A 51 -2.03 4.43 5.16
C VAL A 51 -1.71 4.58 3.66
N VAL A 52 -1.83 3.50 2.89
CA VAL A 52 -1.42 3.54 1.47
C VAL A 52 -2.31 4.46 0.63
N GLU A 53 -3.62 4.49 0.91
CA GLU A 53 -4.57 5.37 0.24
C GLU A 53 -4.32 6.85 0.62
N THR A 54 -4.20 7.16 1.92
CA THR A 54 -3.99 8.54 2.39
C THR A 54 -2.68 9.14 1.88
N VAL A 55 -1.59 8.37 1.90
CA VAL A 55 -0.29 8.83 1.36
C VAL A 55 -0.39 9.07 -0.15
N GLY A 56 -1.03 8.15 -0.89
CA GLY A 56 -1.26 8.29 -2.33
C GLY A 56 -2.03 9.56 -2.67
N ASP A 57 -3.15 9.79 -2.00
CA ASP A 57 -4.02 10.94 -2.24
C ASP A 57 -3.36 12.26 -1.82
N TYR A 58 -2.65 12.25 -0.69
CA TYR A 58 -1.91 13.43 -0.23
C TYR A 58 -0.88 13.85 -1.29
N ILE A 59 -0.04 12.94 -1.78
CA ILE A 59 0.98 13.27 -2.79
C ILE A 59 0.36 13.67 -4.13
N LYS A 60 -0.73 13.01 -4.57
CA LYS A 60 -1.49 13.40 -5.78
C LYS A 60 -1.93 14.85 -5.73
N SER A 61 -2.32 15.35 -4.56
CA SER A 61 -2.79 16.74 -4.41
C SER A 61 -1.73 17.81 -4.71
N TYR A 62 -0.44 17.49 -4.63
CA TYR A 62 0.68 18.42 -4.90
C TYR A 62 1.25 18.31 -6.32
N LYS A 63 0.86 17.28 -7.08
CA LYS A 63 1.38 17.00 -8.44
C LYS A 63 0.37 17.32 -9.57
N LYS A 64 -0.58 18.23 -9.31
CA LYS A 64 -1.53 18.71 -10.34
C LYS A 64 -0.85 19.35 -11.54
#